data_AF-A0A842SR61-F1
#
_entry.id   AF-A0A842SR61-F1
#
_cell.length_a   1.000
_cell.length_b   1.000
_cell.length_c   1.000
_cell.angle_alpha   90.00
_cell.angle_beta   90.00
_cell.angle_gamma   90.00
#
_symmetry.space_group_name_H-M   'P 1'
#
loop_
_entity.id
_entity.type
_entity.pdbx_description
1 polymer ?
#
loop_
_entity_poly.entity_id
_entity_poly.type
_entity_poly.pdbx_seq_one_letter_code
_entity_poly.pdbx_strand_id
1 'polypeptide(L)'
;MIIMFKVVFTVVDVKEPESIDGEPTHVSGPCKMYRVGDKMTVVGNPGRLVLNETDSVCLAAFSAILPLTSAMTREVTESWDYMDKIKYFSCPDSERPVIFKVERIEVEQDEYPAPYSG
;
A
#
# COMPACT_ATOMS: atom_id res chain seq x y z
N MET A 1 -24.89 -7.18 3.37
CA MET A 1 -23.53 -7.61 3.02
C MET A 1 -22.61 -6.49 3.47
N ILE A 2 -21.76 -6.72 4.47
CA ILE A 2 -20.85 -5.68 4.94
C ILE A 2 -19.63 -5.75 4.05
N ILE A 3 -19.52 -4.78 3.13
CA ILE A 3 -18.41 -4.70 2.20
C ILE A 3 -17.20 -4.15 2.96
N MET A 4 -16.05 -4.80 2.83
CA MET A 4 -14.77 -4.24 3.25
C MET A 4 -13.83 -4.14 2.04
N PHE A 5 -12.71 -3.45 2.22
CA PHE A 5 -11.69 -3.35 1.17
C PHE A 5 -10.44 -4.12 1.56
N LYS A 6 -10.03 -5.03 0.67
CA LYS A 6 -8.64 -5.49 0.60
C LYS A 6 -7.81 -4.42 -0.10
N VAL A 7 -6.68 -4.06 0.48
CA VAL A 7 -5.79 -3.03 -0.06
C VAL A 7 -4.49 -3.70 -0.50
N VAL A 8 -4.16 -3.56 -1.77
CA VAL A 8 -2.95 -4.11 -2.37
C VAL A 8 -2.02 -2.97 -2.77
N PHE A 9 -0.81 -2.99 -2.23
CA PHE A 9 0.27 -2.09 -2.58
C PHE A 9 1.21 -2.83 -3.52
N THR A 10 1.15 -2.52 -4.81
CA THR A 10 2.00 -3.16 -5.83
C THR A 10 3.12 -2.23 -6.24
N VAL A 11 4.36 -2.69 -6.18
CA VAL A 11 5.51 -1.91 -6.68
C VAL A 11 5.38 -1.76 -8.18
N VAL A 12 5.37 -0.52 -8.66
CA VAL A 12 5.26 -0.18 -10.07
C VAL A 12 6.43 0.67 -10.49
N ASP A 13 6.82 0.50 -11.76
CA ASP A 13 7.65 1.50 -12.41
C ASP A 13 6.74 2.66 -12.81
N VAL A 14 7.01 3.83 -12.28
CA VAL A 14 6.28 5.05 -12.66
C VAL A 14 7.23 5.96 -13.40
N LYS A 15 6.75 6.48 -14.52
CA LYS A 15 7.45 7.57 -15.19
C LYS A 15 7.31 8.88 -14.41
N GLU A 16 6.29 9.00 -13.55
CA GLU A 16 6.02 10.18 -12.73
C GLU A 16 5.72 9.81 -11.26
N PRO A 17 6.13 10.60 -10.26
CA PRO A 17 6.69 11.95 -10.40
C PRO A 17 8.14 11.95 -10.89
N GLU A 18 8.41 12.79 -11.89
CA GLU A 18 9.77 13.09 -12.33
C GLU A 18 10.40 14.13 -11.39
N SER A 19 11.73 14.17 -11.35
CA SER A 19 12.44 15.25 -10.70
C SER A 19 12.09 16.59 -11.34
N ILE A 20 11.79 17.60 -10.51
CA ILE A 20 11.59 18.98 -11.01
C ILE A 20 12.85 19.49 -11.71
N ASP A 21 14.02 19.03 -11.26
CA ASP A 21 15.32 19.46 -11.77
C ASP A 21 15.83 18.61 -12.94
N GLY A 22 15.05 17.62 -13.41
CA GLY A 22 15.40 16.73 -14.52
C GLY A 22 16.48 15.68 -14.23
N GLU A 23 17.26 15.87 -13.16
CA GLU A 23 18.19 14.87 -12.64
C GLU A 23 17.48 13.90 -11.70
N PRO A 24 17.76 12.58 -11.72
CA PRO A 24 17.17 11.65 -10.78
C PRO A 24 17.34 12.14 -9.34
N THR A 25 16.25 12.23 -8.58
CA THR A 25 16.26 12.69 -7.17
C THR A 25 16.98 11.73 -6.22
N HIS A 26 17.54 10.64 -6.73
CA HIS A 26 17.93 9.48 -5.96
C HIS A 26 19.19 8.82 -6.53
N VAL A 27 19.99 8.23 -5.64
CA VAL A 27 21.25 7.56 -5.98
C VAL A 27 20.92 6.36 -6.86
N SER A 28 21.53 6.30 -8.04
CA SER A 28 21.23 5.27 -9.05
C SER A 28 21.43 3.85 -8.51
N GLY A 29 20.36 3.04 -8.55
CA GLY A 29 20.40 1.60 -8.26
C GLY A 29 19.04 1.07 -7.79
N PRO A 30 18.72 -0.21 -8.05
CA PRO A 30 17.43 -0.78 -7.63
C PRO A 30 17.33 -0.85 -6.10
N CYS A 31 16.09 -0.78 -5.60
CA CYS A 31 15.80 -1.10 -4.21
C CYS A 31 16.33 -2.50 -3.86
N LYS A 32 16.86 -2.65 -2.65
CA LYS A 32 17.40 -3.94 -2.18
C LYS A 32 16.32 -4.90 -1.67
N MET A 33 15.13 -4.39 -1.37
CA MET A 33 14.04 -5.12 -0.73
C MET A 33 12.88 -5.48 -1.65
N TYR A 34 12.71 -4.72 -2.74
CA TYR A 34 11.57 -4.83 -3.64
C TYR A 34 11.99 -4.81 -5.11
N ARG A 35 11.18 -5.44 -5.94
CA ARG A 35 11.19 -5.40 -7.40
C ARG A 35 9.82 -4.96 -7.92
N VAL A 36 9.79 -4.46 -9.16
CA VAL A 36 8.52 -4.16 -9.84
C VAL A 36 7.65 -5.42 -9.87
N GLY A 37 6.40 -5.29 -9.44
CA GLY A 37 5.43 -6.36 -9.32
C GLY A 37 5.27 -6.91 -7.90
N ASP A 38 6.24 -6.71 -6.99
CA ASP A 38 6.13 -7.18 -5.60
C ASP A 38 4.97 -6.48 -4.88
N LYS A 39 4.32 -7.21 -3.96
CA LYS A 39 3.11 -6.75 -3.28
C LYS A 39 3.22 -6.77 -1.76
N MET A 40 2.55 -5.81 -1.13
CA MET A 40 2.06 -5.93 0.25
C MET A 40 0.54 -5.87 0.25
N THR A 41 -0.09 -6.81 0.96
CA THR A 41 -1.55 -6.90 1.00
C THR A 41 -2.04 -6.71 2.43
N VAL A 42 -3.05 -5.84 2.60
CA VAL A 42 -3.64 -5.49 3.88
C VAL A 42 -5.16 -5.65 3.84
N VAL A 43 -5.73 -6.20 4.91
CA VAL A 43 -7.19 -6.41 5.06
C VAL A 43 -7.67 -6.05 6.46
N GLY A 44 -8.97 -5.80 6.58
CA GLY A 44 -9.67 -5.63 7.85
C GLY A 44 -9.42 -4.29 8.54
N ASN A 45 -10.17 -4.07 9.62
CA ASN A 45 -10.00 -2.95 10.54
C ASN A 45 -10.13 -3.51 11.98
N PRO A 46 -9.03 -3.58 12.77
CA PRO A 46 -7.70 -3.04 12.49
C PRO A 46 -7.00 -3.73 11.31
N GLY A 47 -6.15 -2.98 10.59
CA GLY A 47 -5.42 -3.45 9.42
C GLY A 47 -4.48 -4.60 9.75
N ARG A 48 -4.52 -5.66 8.93
CA ARG A 48 -3.67 -6.85 9.05
C ARG A 48 -2.99 -7.14 7.73
N LEU A 49 -1.71 -7.50 7.79
CA LEU A 49 -0.98 -7.97 6.63
C LEU A 49 -1.42 -9.41 6.27
N VAL A 50 -1.69 -9.66 4.99
CA VAL A 50 -2.00 -11.00 4.46
C VAL A 50 -0.71 -11.60 3.93
N LEU A 51 -0.04 -12.40 4.77
CA LEU A 51 1.31 -12.92 4.50
C LEU A 51 1.39 -13.79 3.24
N ASN A 52 0.35 -14.57 2.92
CA ASN A 52 0.31 -15.41 1.73
C ASN A 52 0.00 -14.64 0.42
N GLU A 53 -0.38 -13.37 0.53
CA GLU A 53 -0.61 -12.45 -0.61
C GLU A 53 0.43 -11.32 -0.62
N THR A 54 1.52 -11.47 0.13
CA THR A 54 2.60 -10.47 0.28
C THR A 54 3.92 -11.11 -0.09
N ASP A 55 4.65 -10.51 -1.03
CA ASP A 55 5.92 -11.07 -1.52
C ASP A 55 7.08 -10.71 -0.60
N SER A 56 7.15 -9.46 -0.15
CA SER A 56 8.21 -8.93 0.70
C SER A 56 7.66 -7.84 1.62
N VAL A 57 8.24 -7.71 2.82
CA VAL A 57 7.88 -6.66 3.78
C VAL A 57 9.15 -5.94 4.21
N CYS A 58 9.42 -4.80 3.59
CA CYS A 58 10.39 -3.85 4.12
C CYS A 58 9.78 -3.06 5.27
N LEU A 59 10.40 -3.12 6.45
CA LEU A 59 9.91 -2.45 7.65
C LEU A 59 9.80 -0.92 7.49
N ALA A 60 10.70 -0.29 6.72
CA ALA A 60 10.65 1.15 6.48
C ALA A 60 9.48 1.56 5.58
N ALA A 61 9.24 0.82 4.49
CA ALA A 61 8.08 1.05 3.64
C ALA A 61 6.76 0.78 4.39
N PHE A 62 6.73 -0.31 5.16
CA PHE A 62 5.55 -0.68 5.93
C PHE A 62 5.24 0.31 7.05
N SER A 63 6.25 0.76 7.81
CA SER A 63 6.04 1.72 8.91
C SER A 63 5.50 3.07 8.41
N ALA A 64 5.91 3.50 7.22
CA ALA A 64 5.45 4.75 6.63
C ALA A 64 3.99 4.70 6.14
N ILE A 65 3.49 3.53 5.72
CA ILE A 65 2.07 3.38 5.34
C ILE A 65 1.17 2.89 6.47
N LEU A 66 1.75 2.27 7.51
CA LEU A 66 1.04 1.63 8.62
C LEU A 66 -0.10 2.50 9.20
N PRO A 67 0.05 3.82 9.45
CA PRO A 67 -1.01 4.64 10.01
C PRO A 67 -2.27 4.74 9.13
N LEU A 68 -2.15 4.54 7.82
CA LEU A 68 -3.26 4.66 6.86
C LEU A 68 -3.94 3.32 6.55
N THR A 69 -3.30 2.20 6.88
CA THR A 69 -3.76 0.85 6.51
C THR A 69 -5.21 0.58 6.91
N SER A 70 -5.59 0.80 8.16
CA SER A 70 -6.97 0.61 8.64
C SER A 70 -7.97 1.58 8.00
N ALA A 71 -7.53 2.79 7.61
CA ALA A 71 -8.39 3.77 6.97
C ALA A 71 -8.65 3.44 5.48
N MET A 72 -7.68 2.79 4.82
CA MET A 72 -7.81 2.36 3.42
C MET A 72 -8.69 1.11 3.26
N THR A 73 -8.86 0.30 4.31
CA THR A 73 -9.67 -0.93 4.26
C THR A 73 -11.17 -0.70 4.53
N ARG A 74 -11.57 0.51 4.94
CA ARG A 74 -12.99 0.86 5.19
C ARG A 74 -13.63 1.59 4.03
N GLU A 75 -14.96 1.57 3.99
CA GLU A 75 -15.75 2.41 3.09
C GLU A 75 -15.50 3.91 3.33
N VAL A 76 -15.57 4.68 2.25
CA VAL A 76 -15.51 6.16 2.25
C VAL A 76 -16.94 6.66 2.13
N THR A 77 -17.51 7.15 3.23
CA THR A 77 -18.91 7.61 3.29
C THR A 77 -19.05 9.12 3.13
N GLU A 78 -17.95 9.86 3.29
CA GLU A 78 -17.93 11.32 3.34
C GLU A 78 -17.21 11.91 2.13
N SER A 79 -17.69 13.04 1.61
CA SER A 79 -17.11 13.67 0.40
C SER A 79 -15.72 14.27 0.62
N TRP A 80 -15.42 14.69 1.85
CA TRP A 80 -14.12 15.24 2.26
C TRP A 80 -13.09 14.15 2.55
N ASP A 81 -13.54 12.92 2.76
CA ASP A 81 -12.65 11.78 2.93
C ASP A 81 -12.00 11.46 1.58
N TYR A 82 -10.71 11.16 1.63
CA TYR A 82 -9.85 11.03 0.47
C TYR A 82 -9.12 9.69 0.44
N MET A 83 -9.47 8.74 1.33
CA MET A 83 -8.80 7.44 1.38
C MET A 83 -8.94 6.64 0.08
N ASP A 84 -9.98 6.87 -0.73
CA ASP A 84 -10.17 6.29 -2.07
C ASP A 84 -9.36 7.00 -3.16
N LYS A 85 -8.93 8.24 -2.91
CA LYS A 85 -8.16 9.08 -3.84
C LYS A 85 -6.65 8.84 -3.74
N ILE A 86 -6.16 8.18 -2.70
CA ILE A 86 -4.75 7.79 -2.58
C ILE A 86 -4.49 6.64 -3.55
N LYS A 87 -3.79 6.92 -4.67
CA LYS A 87 -3.47 5.93 -5.72
C LYS A 87 -2.02 5.48 -5.72
N TYR A 88 -1.13 6.28 -5.14
CA TYR A 88 0.30 5.99 -5.09
C TYR A 88 0.87 6.32 -3.72
N PHE A 89 1.88 5.56 -3.34
CA PHE A 89 2.64 5.74 -2.11
C PHE A 89 4.13 5.55 -2.42
N SER A 90 4.96 6.49 -2.00
CA SER A 90 6.42 6.36 -2.10
C SER A 90 6.98 5.79 -0.81
N CYS A 91 7.86 4.80 -0.93
CA CYS A 91 8.73 4.38 0.16
C CYS A 91 9.54 5.60 0.69
N PRO A 92 9.79 5.72 2.00
CA PRO A 92 10.58 6.82 2.58
C PRO A 92 12.10 6.69 2.37
N ASP A 93 12.57 5.72 1.57
CA ASP A 93 13.99 5.58 1.23
C ASP A 93 14.45 6.79 0.41
N SER A 94 15.37 7.57 0.98
CA SER A 94 15.90 8.79 0.36
C SER A 94 16.87 8.51 -0.79
N GLU A 95 17.41 7.30 -0.87
CA GLU A 95 18.40 6.94 -1.89
C GLU A 95 17.80 6.09 -3.01
N ARG A 96 16.85 5.20 -2.71
CA ARG A 96 16.30 4.22 -3.67
C ARG A 96 14.81 3.99 -3.45
N PRO A 97 13.98 5.04 -3.58
CA PRO A 97 12.55 4.90 -3.36
C PRO A 97 11.92 3.97 -4.39
N VAL A 98 10.93 3.20 -3.96
CA VAL A 98 10.00 2.50 -4.84
C VAL A 98 8.62 3.12 -4.67
N ILE A 99 7.86 3.11 -5.76
CA ILE A 99 6.49 3.60 -5.78
C ILE A 99 5.54 2.40 -5.76
N PHE A 100 4.60 2.44 -4.83
CA PHE A 100 3.51 1.48 -4.74
C PHE A 100 2.26 2.08 -5.36
N LYS A 101 1.67 1.40 -6.33
CA LYS A 101 0.28 1.61 -6.74
C LYS A 101 -0.62 1.00 -5.68
N VAL A 102 -1.61 1.78 -5.24
CA VAL A 102 -2.58 1.37 -4.22
C VAL A 102 -3.89 1.00 -4.93
N GLU A 103 -4.32 -0.25 -4.72
CA GLU A 103 -5.58 -0.76 -5.24
C GLU A 103 -6.45 -1.22 -4.08
N ARG A 104 -7.70 -0.74 -4.07
CA ARG A 104 -8.74 -1.12 -3.10
C ARG A 104 -9.73 -2.04 -3.80
N ILE A 105 -9.81 -3.27 -3.34
CA ILE A 105 -10.63 -4.34 -3.91
C ILE A 105 -11.75 -4.63 -2.92
N GLU A 106 -13.01 -4.49 -3.36
CA GLU A 106 -14.16 -4.90 -2.57
C GLU A 106 -14.10 -6.41 -2.31
N VAL A 107 -14.24 -6.78 -1.05
CA VAL A 107 -14.27 -8.17 -0.60
C VAL A 107 -15.33 -8.35 0.48
N GLU A 108 -15.79 -9.58 0.62
CA GLU A 108 -16.72 -9.95 1.68
C GLU A 108 -16.02 -9.93 3.04
N GLN A 109 -16.74 -9.53 4.10
CA GLN A 109 -16.15 -9.44 5.42
C GLN A 109 -15.64 -10.78 5.97
N ASP A 110 -16.27 -11.89 5.57
CA ASP A 110 -15.94 -13.24 5.99
C ASP A 110 -14.81 -13.89 5.18
N GLU A 111 -14.37 -13.27 4.07
CA GLU A 111 -13.21 -13.74 3.29
C GLU A 111 -11.91 -13.63 4.11
N TYR A 112 -11.82 -12.61 4.98
CA TYR A 112 -10.66 -12.35 5.84
C TYR A 112 -11.08 -12.20 7.31
N PRO A 113 -11.53 -13.28 7.96
CA PRO A 113 -12.06 -13.21 9.31
C PRO A 113 -11.00 -12.70 10.28
N ALA A 114 -11.45 -11.98 11.32
CA ALA A 114 -10.57 -11.58 12.40
C ALA A 114 -9.98 -12.83 13.08
N PRO A 115 -8.68 -12.85 13.41
CA PRO A 115 -8.04 -14.04 14.00
C PRO A 115 -8.62 -14.40 15.38
N TYR A 116 -9.26 -13.44 16.04
CA TYR A 116 -9.93 -13.61 17.33
C TYR A 116 -11.34 -13.02 17.25
N SER A 117 -12.21 -13.60 16.41
CA SER A 117 -13.64 -13.32 16.44
C SER A 117 -14.29 -14.13 17.57
N GLY A 118 -14.41 -13.51 18.74
CA GLY A 118 -15.24 -13.99 19.84
C GLY A 118 -16.66 -13.42 19.77
#